data_AF-A0A7R9PKE2-F1
#
_entry.id   AF-A0A7R9PKE2-F1
#
_cell.length_a   1.000
_cell.length_b   1.000
_cell.length_c   1.000
_cell.angle_alpha   90.00
_cell.angle_beta   90.00
_cell.angle_gamma   90.00
#
_symmetry.space_group_name_H-M   'P 1'
#
loop_
_entity.id
_entity.type
_entity.pdbx_description
1 polymer ?
#
loop_
_entity_poly.entity_id
_entity_poly.type
_entity_poly.pdbx_seq_one_letter_code
_entity_poly.pdbx_strand_id
1 'polypeptide(L)'
;MKITGNILVSNRALPSLNISSKGRAQRSSLIIGRMPGKESEIFLLHQTVSNKSGTKYKVTGNIENVFVKFINEGKASIRLKMPPVDLCINCDDALSLKGFLRTLKLGLEDKNAIKTSILSTSSVSKTIAKPKTKLCIYKKSDYPVLEGFPRTLETVEINSISQTRFDERLLCLSKLQELNLSHNKLTSLPEALGMMPCLKILHLENNCLGESIPDWRWMNGSHIAKTLRLLDLSDNKCQPWPLDVENFGVPSLLECAARTVIRTKVHYSPELIPTVLIDYLNDPKFCVCNTPCFKTYFKTQIGISLEKIASSIQKCNESIHAAPADVYFCSKK
;
A
#
# COMPACT_ATOMS: atom_id res chain seq x y z
N MET A 1 13.87 -12.43 -15.17
CA MET A 1 12.95 -11.87 -14.15
C MET A 1 12.22 -13.02 -13.46
N LYS A 2 12.05 -12.95 -12.15
CA LYS A 2 11.43 -14.01 -11.32
C LYS A 2 10.28 -13.42 -10.52
N ILE A 3 9.18 -14.17 -10.41
CA ILE A 3 8.11 -13.92 -9.44
C ILE A 3 7.87 -15.17 -8.60
N THR A 4 7.32 -14.97 -7.40
CA THR A 4 6.90 -16.03 -6.48
C THR A 4 5.43 -15.86 -6.13
N GLY A 5 4.74 -16.98 -5.97
CA GLY A 5 3.31 -16.98 -5.71
C GLY A 5 2.75 -18.39 -5.64
N ASN A 6 1.43 -18.48 -5.57
CA ASN A 6 0.71 -19.74 -5.77
C ASN A 6 0.30 -19.82 -7.24
N ILE A 7 0.76 -20.87 -7.93
CA ILE A 7 0.46 -21.08 -9.35
C ILE A 7 -0.28 -22.40 -9.48
N LEU A 8 -1.43 -22.34 -10.14
CA LEU A 8 -2.20 -23.50 -10.58
C LEU A 8 -1.93 -23.72 -12.07
N VAL A 9 -1.50 -24.94 -12.42
CA VAL A 9 -1.43 -25.38 -13.82
C VAL A 9 -2.72 -26.12 -14.14
N SER A 10 -3.60 -25.49 -14.92
CA SER A 10 -4.87 -26.08 -15.36
C SER A 10 -4.68 -26.68 -16.75
N ASN A 11 -4.84 -27.99 -16.88
CA ASN A 11 -4.71 -28.67 -18.17
C ASN A 11 -6.06 -28.73 -18.88
N ARG A 12 -6.15 -28.07 -20.05
CA ARG A 12 -7.39 -27.96 -20.83
C ARG A 12 -7.74 -29.24 -21.59
N ALA A 13 -6.82 -30.21 -21.68
CA ALA A 13 -7.07 -31.51 -22.31
C ALA A 13 -7.65 -32.58 -21.36
N LEU A 14 -7.65 -32.34 -20.04
CA LEU A 14 -8.17 -33.30 -19.05
C LEU A 14 -9.71 -33.40 -18.98
N PRO A 15 -10.49 -32.31 -19.12
CA PRO A 15 -11.96 -32.40 -19.10
C PRO A 15 -12.51 -33.34 -20.19
N SER A 16 -11.89 -33.36 -21.37
CA SER A 16 -12.23 -34.28 -22.47
C SER A 16 -11.93 -35.75 -22.17
N LEU A 17 -11.18 -36.05 -21.10
CA LEU A 17 -10.83 -37.40 -20.66
C LEU A 17 -11.59 -37.82 -19.39
N ASN A 18 -12.62 -37.07 -18.96
CA ASN A 18 -13.32 -37.26 -17.68
C ASN A 18 -12.39 -37.24 -16.44
N ILE A 19 -11.20 -36.67 -16.56
CA ILE A 19 -10.25 -36.49 -15.45
C ILE A 19 -10.42 -35.06 -14.93
N SER A 20 -10.49 -34.91 -13.60
CA SER A 20 -10.56 -33.58 -12.98
C SER A 20 -9.38 -32.71 -13.43
N SER A 21 -9.69 -31.62 -14.12
CA SER A 21 -8.71 -30.65 -14.63
C SER A 21 -8.19 -29.69 -13.55
N LYS A 22 -8.85 -29.66 -12.38
CA LYS A 22 -8.51 -28.78 -11.27
C LYS A 22 -7.38 -29.41 -10.46
N GLY A 23 -6.15 -29.17 -10.90
CA GLY A 23 -4.99 -29.28 -10.03
C GLY A 23 -5.14 -28.38 -8.78
N ARG A 24 -4.28 -28.57 -7.78
CA ARG A 24 -4.17 -27.66 -6.64
C ARG A 24 -3.14 -26.58 -6.95
N ALA A 25 -3.43 -25.33 -6.60
CA ALA A 25 -2.43 -24.27 -6.66
C ALA A 25 -1.25 -24.61 -5.73
N GLN A 26 -0.04 -24.53 -6.25
CA GLN A 26 1.18 -24.84 -5.50
C GLN A 26 2.05 -23.61 -5.37
N ARG A 27 2.73 -23.49 -4.22
CA ARG A 27 3.76 -22.48 -4.03
C ARG A 27 4.87 -22.68 -5.06
N SER A 28 5.07 -21.68 -5.89
CA SER A 28 5.85 -21.77 -7.12
C SER A 28 6.69 -20.52 -7.35
N SER A 29 7.76 -20.68 -8.13
CA SER A 29 8.42 -19.55 -8.80
C SER A 29 8.27 -19.65 -10.30
N LEU A 30 7.96 -18.52 -10.93
CA LEU A 30 7.88 -18.40 -12.38
C LEU A 30 8.97 -17.45 -12.86
N ILE A 31 9.77 -17.90 -13.81
CA ILE A 31 10.95 -17.19 -14.29
C ILE A 31 10.85 -17.03 -15.81
N ILE A 32 11.12 -15.83 -16.31
CA ILE A 32 11.39 -15.60 -17.73
C ILE A 32 12.89 -15.76 -17.93
N GLY A 33 13.27 -16.69 -18.82
CA GLY A 33 14.66 -16.96 -19.20
C GLY A 33 14.84 -17.01 -20.72
N ARG A 34 16.10 -16.99 -21.19
CA ARG A 34 16.48 -17.21 -22.59
C ARG A 34 17.02 -18.63 -22.80
N MET A 35 16.66 -19.28 -23.90
CA MET A 35 17.15 -20.63 -24.19
C MET A 35 18.68 -20.63 -24.35
N PRO A 36 19.39 -21.59 -23.75
CA PRO A 36 20.83 -21.77 -23.99
C PRO A 36 21.08 -22.02 -25.48
N GLY A 37 21.97 -21.24 -26.11
CA GLY A 37 22.31 -21.37 -27.52
C GLY A 37 21.33 -20.72 -28.52
N LYS A 38 20.21 -20.15 -28.06
CA LYS A 38 19.27 -19.37 -28.88
C LYS A 38 18.78 -18.15 -28.12
N GLU A 39 19.60 -17.10 -28.09
CA GLU A 39 19.32 -15.90 -27.28
C GLU A 39 18.02 -15.17 -27.63
N SER A 40 17.50 -15.37 -28.85
CA SER A 40 16.26 -14.79 -29.33
C SER A 40 14.99 -15.56 -28.91
N GLU A 41 15.13 -16.73 -28.31
CA GLU A 41 13.99 -17.55 -27.84
C GLU A 41 13.85 -17.48 -26.32
N ILE A 42 12.69 -17.01 -25.85
CA ILE A 42 12.34 -16.93 -24.43
C ILE A 42 11.48 -18.11 -23.98
N PHE A 43 11.63 -18.48 -22.71
CA PHE A 43 10.84 -19.53 -22.06
C PHE A 43 10.38 -19.09 -20.66
N LEU A 44 9.25 -19.66 -20.23
CA LEU A 44 8.81 -19.62 -18.85
C LEU A 44 9.29 -20.87 -18.14
N LEU A 45 10.01 -20.71 -17.03
CA LEU A 45 10.37 -21.80 -16.13
C LEU A 45 9.46 -21.74 -14.91
N HIS A 46 8.62 -22.76 -14.73
CA HIS A 46 7.77 -22.94 -13.56
C HIS A 46 8.41 -23.97 -12.61
N GLN A 47 8.84 -23.52 -11.44
CA GLN A 47 9.39 -24.40 -10.41
C GLN A 47 8.43 -24.48 -9.23
N THR A 48 8.35 -25.65 -8.62
CA THR A 48 7.58 -25.88 -7.39
C THR A 48 8.48 -26.51 -6.33
N VAL A 49 7.99 -26.64 -5.10
CA VAL A 49 8.72 -27.34 -4.04
C VAL A 49 8.98 -28.80 -4.39
N SER A 50 8.03 -29.46 -5.06
CA SER A 50 8.14 -30.84 -5.52
C SER A 50 8.94 -30.99 -6.82
N ASN A 51 8.85 -30.01 -7.73
CA ASN A 51 9.56 -29.99 -9.00
C ASN A 51 10.60 -28.86 -9.03
N LYS A 52 11.79 -29.14 -8.49
CA LYS A 52 12.90 -28.18 -8.40
C LYS A 52 13.59 -27.92 -9.74
N SER A 53 13.66 -28.91 -10.64
CA SER A 53 14.20 -28.73 -11.99
C SER A 53 13.29 -27.82 -12.83
N GLY A 54 11.99 -27.83 -12.54
CA GLY A 54 10.99 -26.97 -13.11
C GLY A 54 10.52 -27.42 -14.49
N THR A 55 9.32 -27.00 -14.85
CA THR A 55 8.73 -27.23 -16.17
C THR A 55 9.01 -26.02 -17.05
N LYS A 56 9.58 -26.24 -18.24
CA LYS A 56 9.84 -25.20 -19.22
C LYS A 56 8.69 -25.11 -20.21
N TYR A 57 8.19 -23.90 -20.43
CA TYR A 57 7.19 -23.59 -21.44
C TYR A 57 7.78 -22.63 -22.46
N LYS A 58 7.73 -22.99 -23.74
CA LYS A 58 8.10 -22.07 -24.81
C LYS A 58 7.14 -20.88 -24.79
N VAL A 59 7.65 -19.67 -25.01
CA VAL A 59 6.83 -18.46 -25.07
C VAL A 59 6.56 -18.06 -26.52
N THR A 60 7.61 -17.93 -27.33
CA THR A 60 7.53 -17.47 -28.72
C THR A 60 6.62 -18.37 -29.56
N GLY A 61 5.52 -17.81 -30.09
CA GLY A 61 4.53 -18.53 -30.91
C GLY A 61 3.57 -19.43 -30.11
N ASN A 62 3.74 -19.54 -28.80
CA ASN A 62 3.05 -20.52 -27.96
C ASN A 62 2.10 -19.90 -26.91
N ILE A 63 2.20 -18.59 -26.64
CA ILE A 63 1.18 -17.89 -25.85
C ILE A 63 -0.03 -17.63 -26.74
N GLU A 64 -1.20 -18.11 -26.29
CA GLU A 64 -2.49 -17.89 -26.95
C GLU A 64 -3.12 -16.59 -26.45
N ASN A 65 -3.13 -16.36 -25.13
CA ASN A 65 -3.67 -15.16 -24.51
C ASN A 65 -3.10 -14.94 -23.09
N VAL A 66 -3.17 -13.71 -22.59
CA VAL A 66 -2.80 -13.34 -21.21
C VAL A 66 -3.97 -12.59 -20.57
N PHE A 67 -4.57 -13.18 -19.55
CA PHE A 67 -5.72 -12.62 -18.84
C PHE A 67 -5.26 -11.83 -17.61
N VAL A 68 -5.55 -10.53 -17.58
CA VAL A 68 -5.07 -9.59 -16.55
C VAL A 68 -6.18 -8.84 -15.81
N LYS A 69 -7.44 -9.33 -15.89
CA LYS A 69 -8.61 -8.68 -15.27
C LYS A 69 -8.41 -8.34 -13.78
N PHE A 70 -7.68 -9.19 -13.05
CA PHE A 70 -7.45 -9.06 -11.61
C PHE A 70 -5.98 -8.75 -11.27
N ILE A 71 -5.26 -8.09 -12.18
CA ILE A 71 -3.82 -7.81 -12.02
C ILE A 71 -3.51 -6.95 -10.78
N ASN A 72 -4.42 -6.05 -10.41
CA ASN A 72 -4.28 -5.23 -9.21
C ASN A 72 -4.37 -6.04 -7.92
N GLU A 73 -5.02 -7.21 -7.96
CA GLU A 73 -5.07 -8.18 -6.86
C GLU A 73 -3.88 -9.16 -6.88
N GLY A 74 -2.94 -9.00 -7.82
CA GLY A 74 -1.83 -9.92 -8.01
C GLY A 74 -2.22 -11.21 -8.75
N LYS A 75 -3.34 -11.22 -9.48
CA LYS A 75 -3.82 -12.39 -10.21
C LYS A 75 -3.72 -12.20 -11.73
N ALA A 76 -3.22 -13.21 -12.43
CA ALA A 76 -3.21 -13.26 -13.89
C ALA A 76 -3.20 -14.70 -14.39
N SER A 77 -3.64 -14.93 -15.62
CA SER A 77 -3.53 -16.25 -16.26
C SER A 77 -2.81 -16.16 -17.59
N ILE A 78 -1.80 -17.01 -17.80
CA ILE A 78 -1.12 -17.13 -19.10
C ILE A 78 -1.61 -18.41 -19.76
N ARG A 79 -2.26 -18.29 -20.92
CA ARG A 79 -2.75 -19.41 -21.71
C ARG A 79 -1.72 -19.82 -22.75
N LEU A 80 -1.29 -21.07 -22.69
CA LEU A 80 -0.36 -21.67 -23.64
C LEU A 80 -1.10 -22.56 -24.64
N LYS A 81 -0.64 -22.57 -25.90
CA LYS A 81 -1.15 -23.46 -26.96
C LYS A 81 -0.66 -24.89 -26.74
N MET A 82 0.63 -25.08 -26.45
CA MET A 82 1.27 -26.38 -26.28
C MET A 82 2.31 -26.39 -25.13
N PRO A 83 2.14 -27.25 -24.10
CA PRO A 83 0.94 -28.02 -23.83
C PRO A 83 -0.27 -27.08 -23.59
N PRO A 84 -1.51 -27.53 -23.85
CA PRO A 84 -2.72 -26.71 -23.73
C PRO A 84 -3.07 -26.48 -22.25
N VAL A 85 -2.27 -25.66 -21.57
CA VAL A 85 -2.38 -25.36 -20.15
C VAL A 85 -2.60 -23.87 -19.89
N ASP A 86 -3.36 -23.56 -18.85
CA ASP A 86 -3.49 -22.22 -18.29
C ASP A 86 -2.64 -22.15 -17.01
N LEU A 87 -1.65 -21.25 -16.98
CA LEU A 87 -0.88 -20.92 -15.79
C LEU A 87 -1.63 -19.84 -15.01
N CYS A 88 -2.44 -20.24 -14.03
CA CYS A 88 -3.20 -19.35 -13.17
C CYS A 88 -2.32 -18.88 -12.00
N ILE A 89 -1.87 -17.63 -12.05
CA ILE A 89 -0.89 -17.03 -11.14
C ILE A 89 -1.62 -16.20 -10.08
N ASN A 90 -1.29 -16.46 -8.81
CA ASN A 90 -1.59 -15.60 -7.68
C ASN A 90 -0.25 -15.19 -7.02
N CYS A 91 0.23 -14.01 -7.36
CA CYS A 91 1.53 -13.49 -6.97
C CYS A 91 1.49 -12.84 -5.59
N ASP A 92 2.60 -12.93 -4.85
CA ASP A 92 2.74 -12.31 -3.53
C ASP A 92 2.56 -10.79 -3.55
N ASP A 93 3.13 -10.18 -4.60
CA ASP A 93 3.12 -8.74 -4.86
C ASP A 93 2.61 -8.46 -6.28
N ALA A 94 1.60 -7.61 -6.38
CA ALA A 94 0.98 -7.22 -7.63
C ALA A 94 1.92 -6.38 -8.51
N LEU A 95 2.82 -5.58 -7.92
CA LEU A 95 3.79 -4.79 -8.71
C LEU A 95 4.81 -5.68 -9.40
N SER A 96 5.35 -6.66 -8.69
CA SER A 96 6.22 -7.70 -9.24
C SER A 96 5.56 -8.43 -10.40
N LEU A 97 4.26 -8.76 -10.28
CA LEU A 97 3.51 -9.39 -11.37
C LEU A 97 3.32 -8.45 -12.58
N LYS A 98 3.00 -7.17 -12.36
CA LYS A 98 2.90 -6.17 -13.43
C LYS A 98 4.22 -6.02 -14.19
N GLY A 99 5.34 -5.92 -13.47
CA GLY A 99 6.67 -5.88 -14.07
C GLY A 99 7.01 -7.16 -14.84
N PHE A 100 6.60 -8.32 -14.32
CA PHE A 100 6.80 -9.62 -14.97
C PHE A 100 6.05 -9.71 -16.29
N LEU A 101 4.77 -9.33 -16.30
CA LEU A 101 3.95 -9.35 -17.53
C LEU A 101 4.41 -8.29 -18.54
N ARG A 102 4.89 -7.12 -18.08
CA ARG A 102 5.52 -6.13 -18.97
C ARG A 102 6.76 -6.70 -19.64
N THR A 103 7.62 -7.38 -18.88
CA THR A 103 8.80 -8.06 -19.42
C THR A 103 8.44 -9.18 -20.39
N LEU A 104 7.39 -9.95 -20.09
CA LEU A 104 6.87 -10.99 -20.98
C LEU A 104 6.36 -10.40 -22.30
N LYS A 105 5.60 -9.30 -22.24
CA LYS A 105 5.07 -8.59 -23.42
C LYS A 105 6.19 -8.06 -24.31
N LEU A 106 7.20 -7.42 -23.72
CA LEU A 106 8.39 -6.95 -24.47
C LEU A 106 9.09 -8.11 -25.18
N GLY A 107 9.22 -9.27 -24.53
CA GLY A 107 9.80 -10.47 -25.15
C GLY A 107 8.97 -11.11 -26.26
N LEU A 108 7.67 -10.81 -26.32
CA LEU A 108 6.79 -11.24 -27.42
C LEU A 108 6.87 -10.29 -28.63
N GLU A 109 7.07 -8.99 -28.38
CA GLU A 109 7.10 -7.93 -29.41
C GLU A 109 8.49 -7.76 -30.03
N ASP A 110 9.56 -7.76 -29.22
CA ASP A 110 10.95 -7.62 -29.69
C ASP A 110 11.88 -8.60 -28.95
N LYS A 111 12.38 -9.58 -29.70
CA LYS A 111 13.25 -10.65 -29.19
C LYS A 111 14.57 -10.14 -28.61
N ASN A 112 15.01 -8.93 -28.97
CA ASN A 112 16.26 -8.32 -28.53
C ASN A 112 16.08 -7.26 -27.42
N ALA A 113 14.84 -6.83 -27.13
CA ALA A 113 14.56 -5.73 -26.19
C ALA A 113 14.75 -6.08 -24.71
N ILE A 114 14.76 -7.37 -24.32
CA ILE A 114 14.98 -7.74 -22.92
C ILE A 114 16.48 -7.64 -22.61
N LYS A 115 16.91 -6.55 -21.94
CA LYS A 115 18.28 -6.43 -21.44
C LYS A 115 18.67 -7.64 -20.58
N THR A 116 19.86 -8.20 -20.84
CA THR A 116 20.44 -9.36 -20.13
C THR A 116 20.54 -9.16 -18.62
N SER A 117 20.60 -7.91 -18.13
CA SER A 117 20.58 -7.58 -16.70
C SER A 117 19.26 -7.88 -15.97
N ILE A 118 18.13 -8.01 -16.70
CA ILE A 118 16.80 -8.30 -16.13
C ILE A 118 16.54 -9.81 -16.07
N LEU A 119 17.29 -10.57 -16.86
CA LEU A 119 17.20 -12.02 -16.95
C LEU A 119 18.15 -12.61 -15.91
N SER A 120 17.59 -12.94 -14.75
CA SER A 120 18.24 -13.79 -13.76
C SER A 120 18.95 -14.95 -14.44
N THR A 121 20.29 -14.95 -14.38
CA THR A 121 21.10 -16.12 -14.68
C THR A 121 20.51 -17.30 -13.93
N SER A 122 20.47 -18.45 -14.57
CA SER A 122 19.83 -19.70 -14.17
C SER A 122 20.42 -20.34 -12.89
N SER A 123 20.73 -19.56 -11.86
CA SER A 123 20.93 -20.06 -10.51
C SER A 123 19.56 -20.46 -9.95
N VAL A 124 19.26 -21.76 -10.08
CA VAL A 124 18.16 -22.43 -9.40
C VAL A 124 18.23 -22.09 -7.91
N SER A 125 17.35 -21.23 -7.43
CA SER A 125 17.17 -21.00 -6.00
C SER A 125 16.72 -22.32 -5.38
N LYS A 126 17.58 -22.94 -4.55
CA LYS A 126 17.33 -24.27 -3.95
C LYS A 126 16.06 -24.31 -3.09
N THR A 127 15.55 -23.16 -2.66
CA THR A 127 14.33 -23.00 -1.87
C THR A 127 13.42 -21.90 -2.46
N ILE A 128 12.12 -22.18 -2.52
CA ILE A 128 11.08 -21.17 -2.78
C ILE A 128 10.67 -20.62 -1.42
N ALA A 129 11.12 -19.41 -1.09
CA ALA A 129 10.85 -18.80 0.20
C ALA A 129 9.34 -18.59 0.42
N LYS A 130 8.90 -18.84 1.65
CA LYS A 130 7.56 -18.43 2.12
C LYS A 130 7.51 -16.90 2.14
N PRO A 131 6.35 -16.28 1.84
CA PRO A 131 6.21 -14.84 1.90
C PRO A 131 6.44 -14.39 3.35
N LYS A 132 7.19 -13.29 3.54
CA LYS A 132 7.41 -12.72 4.87
C LYS A 132 6.14 -11.99 5.29
N THR A 133 5.45 -12.51 6.30
CA THR A 133 4.19 -11.96 6.81
C THR A 133 4.38 -11.15 8.10
N LYS A 134 5.45 -11.41 8.86
CA LYS A 134 5.79 -10.67 10.08
C LYS A 134 7.16 -10.01 9.98
N LEU A 135 7.25 -8.77 10.43
CA LEU A 135 8.50 -8.03 10.58
C LEU A 135 8.55 -7.37 11.96
N CYS A 136 9.61 -7.63 12.71
CA CYS A 136 9.88 -7.00 14.00
C CYS A 136 11.17 -6.19 13.91
N ILE A 137 11.14 -4.94 14.37
CA ILE A 137 12.24 -4.00 14.37
C ILE A 137 12.36 -3.45 15.80
N TYR A 138 13.42 -3.84 16.50
CA TYR A 138 13.72 -3.35 17.86
C TYR A 138 15.02 -2.53 17.90
N LYS A 139 15.69 -2.39 16.76
CA LYS A 139 16.92 -1.61 16.60
C LYS A 139 16.88 -0.86 15.27
N LYS A 140 17.48 0.33 15.22
CA LYS A 140 17.53 1.15 14.00
C LYS A 140 18.25 0.46 12.84
N SER A 141 19.20 -0.45 13.12
CA SER A 141 19.91 -1.24 12.11
C SER A 141 19.02 -2.19 11.32
N ASP A 142 17.93 -2.65 11.94
CA ASP A 142 17.06 -3.68 11.37
C ASP A 142 15.99 -3.07 10.44
N TYR A 143 15.99 -1.74 10.34
CA TYR A 143 15.05 -1.00 9.51
C TYR A 143 15.33 -1.23 8.01
N PRO A 144 14.33 -1.59 7.19
CA PRO A 144 14.54 -1.92 5.78
C PRO A 144 14.69 -0.64 4.93
N VAL A 145 15.87 -0.01 4.99
CA VAL A 145 16.16 1.22 4.23
C VAL A 145 16.34 0.93 2.74
N LEU A 146 17.07 -0.11 2.36
CA LEU A 146 17.41 -0.41 0.96
C LEU A 146 16.31 -1.17 0.21
N GLU A 147 15.88 -2.31 0.74
CA GLU A 147 14.90 -3.18 0.06
C GLU A 147 13.45 -2.71 0.24
N GLY A 148 13.21 -1.85 1.24
CA GLY A 148 11.87 -1.43 1.65
C GLY A 148 11.08 -2.55 2.35
N PHE A 149 9.83 -2.23 2.71
CA PHE A 149 8.96 -3.19 3.38
C PHE A 149 8.38 -4.21 2.38
N PRO A 150 8.47 -5.52 2.65
CA PRO A 150 7.78 -6.52 1.86
C PRO A 150 6.27 -6.28 1.85
N ARG A 151 5.67 -6.18 0.66
CA ARG A 151 4.21 -5.94 0.49
C ARG A 151 3.33 -7.11 0.95
N THR A 152 3.95 -8.22 1.33
CA THR A 152 3.30 -9.41 1.91
C THR A 152 3.08 -9.31 3.41
N LEU A 153 3.59 -8.27 4.07
CA LEU A 153 3.48 -8.14 5.51
C LEU A 153 2.03 -7.97 5.96
N GLU A 154 1.70 -8.74 6.99
CA GLU A 154 0.42 -8.74 7.70
C GLU A 154 0.59 -8.19 9.12
N THR A 155 1.77 -8.39 9.73
CA THR A 155 2.12 -7.86 11.05
C THR A 155 3.45 -7.11 10.97
N VAL A 156 3.48 -5.88 11.46
CA VAL A 156 4.69 -5.06 11.60
C VAL A 156 4.79 -4.55 13.02
N GLU A 157 5.93 -4.80 13.65
CA GLU A 157 6.28 -4.28 14.98
C GLU A 157 7.54 -3.43 14.85
N ILE A 158 7.46 -2.17 15.25
CA ILE A 158 8.57 -1.22 15.25
C ILE A 158 8.58 -0.56 16.61
N ASN A 159 9.25 -1.17 17.58
CA ASN A 159 9.14 -0.77 18.98
C ASN A 159 10.49 -0.30 19.50
N SER A 160 10.49 0.69 20.40
CA SER A 160 11.68 1.09 21.16
C SER A 160 12.86 1.59 20.32
N ILE A 161 12.61 2.14 19.12
CA ILE A 161 13.67 2.72 18.27
C ILE A 161 13.66 4.25 18.24
N SER A 162 12.87 4.89 19.09
CA SER A 162 12.74 6.35 19.20
C SER A 162 12.37 7.03 17.89
N GLN A 163 11.43 6.45 17.11
CA GLN A 163 10.91 7.15 15.94
C GLN A 163 10.12 8.39 16.36
N THR A 164 10.44 9.53 15.78
CA THR A 164 9.70 10.79 15.98
C THR A 164 8.65 11.04 14.89
N ARG A 165 8.74 10.30 13.77
CA ARG A 165 7.86 10.40 12.61
C ARG A 165 7.43 9.03 12.14
N PHE A 166 6.20 8.98 11.65
CA PHE A 166 5.65 7.81 10.96
C PHE A 166 6.38 7.58 9.63
N ASP A 167 6.60 6.32 9.26
CA ASP A 167 7.16 5.97 7.96
C ASP A 167 6.04 5.72 6.95
N GLU A 168 5.84 6.68 6.05
CA GLU A 168 4.81 6.65 5.00
C GLU A 168 4.85 5.39 4.11
N ARG A 169 6.00 4.69 4.03
CA ARG A 169 6.11 3.43 3.26
C ARG A 169 5.22 2.33 3.84
N LEU A 170 4.88 2.39 5.13
CA LEU A 170 3.95 1.46 5.78
C LEU A 170 2.53 1.57 5.21
N LEU A 171 2.13 2.74 4.70
CA LEU A 171 0.82 2.94 4.07
C LEU A 171 0.65 2.15 2.77
N CYS A 172 1.76 1.73 2.15
CA CYS A 172 1.74 0.92 0.94
C CYS A 172 1.45 -0.57 1.20
N LEU A 173 1.38 -0.99 2.48
CA LEU A 173 1.17 -2.38 2.88
C LEU A 173 -0.32 -2.72 2.94
N SER A 174 -0.92 -3.00 1.77
CA SER A 174 -2.36 -3.28 1.64
C SER A 174 -2.85 -4.53 2.37
N LYS A 175 -1.93 -5.43 2.77
CA LYS A 175 -2.23 -6.65 3.53
C LYS A 175 -2.01 -6.51 5.04
N LEU A 176 -1.55 -5.35 5.51
CA LEU A 176 -1.23 -5.13 6.91
C LEU A 176 -2.51 -5.19 7.76
N GLN A 177 -2.49 -6.05 8.76
CA GLN A 177 -3.57 -6.29 9.71
C GLN A 177 -3.21 -5.79 11.11
N GLU A 178 -1.93 -5.89 11.47
CA GLU A 178 -1.44 -5.52 12.80
C GLU A 178 -0.23 -4.59 12.66
N LEU A 179 -0.33 -3.42 13.27
CA LEU A 179 0.75 -2.44 13.32
C LEU A 179 1.02 -2.07 14.78
N ASN A 180 2.21 -2.40 15.25
CA ASN A 180 2.69 -2.00 16.57
C ASN A 180 3.82 -0.98 16.40
N LEU A 181 3.59 0.22 16.92
CA LEU A 181 4.55 1.33 16.98
C LEU A 181 4.78 1.79 18.42
N SER A 182 4.51 0.92 19.41
CA SER A 182 4.61 1.25 20.82
C SER A 182 6.04 1.60 21.24
N HIS A 183 6.16 2.39 22.32
CA HIS A 183 7.44 2.84 22.87
C HIS A 183 8.32 3.60 21.86
N ASN A 184 7.71 4.51 21.11
CA ASN A 184 8.42 5.46 20.25
C ASN A 184 8.20 6.89 20.75
N LYS A 185 8.45 7.88 19.89
CA LYS A 185 8.28 9.31 20.18
C LYS A 185 7.41 9.98 19.12
N LEU A 186 6.44 9.23 18.58
CA LEU A 186 5.55 9.73 17.54
C LEU A 186 4.66 10.83 18.11
N THR A 187 4.62 11.97 17.45
CA THR A 187 3.78 13.12 17.85
C THR A 187 2.49 13.21 17.05
N SER A 188 2.47 12.64 15.83
CA SER A 188 1.31 12.58 14.96
C SER A 188 1.36 11.34 14.04
N LEU A 189 0.23 11.05 13.40
CA LEU A 189 0.08 10.00 12.39
C LEU A 189 -0.55 10.60 11.12
N PRO A 190 -0.17 10.12 9.92
CA PRO A 190 -0.71 10.65 8.67
C PRO A 190 -2.19 10.28 8.50
N GLU A 191 -2.98 11.19 7.93
CA GLU A 191 -4.41 10.96 7.64
C GLU A 191 -4.65 9.68 6.82
N ALA A 192 -3.73 9.38 5.90
CA ALA A 192 -3.80 8.20 5.04
C ALA A 192 -3.72 6.86 5.80
N LEU A 193 -3.28 6.84 7.07
CA LEU A 193 -3.41 5.66 7.94
C LEU A 193 -4.87 5.23 8.09
N GLY A 194 -5.80 6.20 8.12
CA GLY A 194 -7.25 5.97 8.16
C GLY A 194 -7.85 5.29 6.93
N MET A 195 -7.07 5.17 5.86
CA MET A 195 -7.46 4.58 4.58
C MET A 195 -6.91 3.16 4.38
N MET A 196 -6.16 2.62 5.34
CA MET A 196 -5.61 1.27 5.22
C MET A 196 -6.73 0.22 5.21
N PRO A 197 -6.79 -0.66 4.19
CA PRO A 197 -7.99 -1.46 3.90
C PRO A 197 -8.16 -2.69 4.81
N CYS A 198 -7.10 -3.09 5.52
CA CYS A 198 -7.09 -4.36 6.26
C CYS A 198 -6.61 -4.24 7.71
N LEU A 199 -6.30 -3.02 8.17
CA LEU A 199 -5.75 -2.80 9.51
C LEU A 199 -6.81 -3.08 10.58
N LYS A 200 -6.51 -3.99 11.51
CA LYS A 200 -7.39 -4.47 12.57
C LYS A 200 -6.87 -4.14 13.96
N ILE A 201 -5.56 -4.13 14.14
CA ILE A 201 -4.90 -3.91 15.43
C ILE A 201 -3.87 -2.81 15.27
N LEU A 202 -3.98 -1.78 16.10
CA LEU A 202 -3.06 -0.65 16.11
C LEU A 202 -2.60 -0.37 17.54
N HIS A 203 -1.32 -0.65 17.81
CA HIS A 203 -0.68 -0.31 19.09
C HIS A 203 0.17 0.94 18.93
N LEU A 204 -0.15 1.95 19.75
CA LEU A 204 0.52 3.25 19.81
C LEU A 204 0.90 3.60 21.25
N GLU A 205 0.85 2.63 22.17
CA GLU A 205 1.21 2.78 23.58
C GLU A 205 2.54 3.50 23.73
N ASN A 206 2.62 4.40 24.72
CA ASN A 206 3.87 5.06 25.12
C ASN A 206 4.54 5.78 23.95
N ASN A 207 3.80 6.74 23.38
CA ASN A 207 4.25 7.70 22.38
C ASN A 207 3.96 9.14 22.86
N CYS A 208 4.18 10.13 21.99
CA CYS A 208 3.98 11.55 22.27
C CYS A 208 2.75 12.11 21.53
N LEU A 209 1.76 11.26 21.21
CA LEU A 209 0.59 11.70 20.44
C LEU A 209 -0.21 12.72 21.24
N GLY A 210 -0.50 13.87 20.62
CA GLY A 210 -1.24 14.98 21.23
C GLY A 210 -0.40 16.08 21.89
N GLU A 211 0.94 15.97 21.91
CA GLU A 211 1.82 16.94 22.58
C GLU A 211 1.89 18.34 21.91
N SER A 212 1.83 18.41 20.58
CA SER A 212 2.05 19.66 19.83
C SER A 212 0.77 20.21 19.21
N ILE A 213 0.19 19.47 18.28
CA ILE A 213 -1.13 19.74 17.71
C ILE A 213 -1.84 18.39 17.57
N PRO A 214 -3.11 18.30 17.93
CA PRO A 214 -3.84 17.06 17.90
C PRO A 214 -4.39 16.85 16.50
N ASP A 215 -3.52 16.40 15.61
CA ASP A 215 -3.96 15.94 14.30
C ASP A 215 -4.35 14.47 14.37
N TRP A 216 -5.61 14.25 14.75
CA TRP A 216 -6.22 12.93 14.84
C TRP A 216 -7.07 12.61 13.60
N ARG A 217 -6.88 13.34 12.49
CA ARG A 217 -7.62 13.14 11.22
C ARG A 217 -7.56 11.72 10.69
N TRP A 218 -6.49 10.99 10.98
CA TRP A 218 -6.35 9.59 10.61
C TRP A 218 -7.48 8.70 11.16
N MET A 219 -8.17 9.10 12.23
CA MET A 219 -9.35 8.40 12.74
C MET A 219 -10.66 8.78 12.03
N ASN A 220 -10.69 9.89 11.30
CA ASN A 220 -11.83 10.29 10.48
C ASN A 220 -11.91 9.48 9.16
N GLY A 221 -10.89 8.68 8.86
CA GLY A 221 -10.88 7.81 7.69
C GLY A 221 -12.06 6.82 7.71
N SER A 222 -12.88 6.85 6.66
CA SER A 222 -14.07 5.99 6.54
C SER A 222 -13.79 4.48 6.51
N HIS A 223 -12.53 4.08 6.30
CA HIS A 223 -12.13 2.68 6.20
C HIS A 223 -11.67 2.12 7.55
N ILE A 224 -10.80 2.84 8.27
CA ILE A 224 -10.25 2.34 9.55
C ILE A 224 -11.35 2.08 10.57
N ALA A 225 -12.38 2.94 10.64
CA ALA A 225 -13.53 2.74 11.52
C ALA A 225 -14.35 1.46 11.22
N LYS A 226 -14.21 0.88 10.02
CA LYS A 226 -14.88 -0.38 9.63
C LYS A 226 -14.04 -1.61 9.89
N THR A 227 -12.71 -1.46 9.97
CA THR A 227 -11.78 -2.59 10.02
C THR A 227 -11.10 -2.74 11.37
N LEU A 228 -10.85 -1.63 12.07
CA LEU A 228 -10.11 -1.60 13.32
C LEU A 228 -10.94 -2.22 14.45
N ARG A 229 -10.30 -3.10 15.20
CA ARG A 229 -10.89 -3.88 16.29
C ARG A 229 -10.25 -3.54 17.63
N LEU A 230 -8.93 -3.34 17.61
CA LEU A 230 -8.14 -2.96 18.78
C LEU A 230 -7.35 -1.69 18.46
N LEU A 231 -7.53 -0.69 19.30
CA LEU A 231 -6.74 0.53 19.30
C LEU A 231 -6.16 0.76 20.69
N ASP A 232 -4.85 0.84 20.79
CA ASP A 232 -4.18 1.13 22.03
C ASP A 232 -3.42 2.47 21.95
N LEU A 233 -3.91 3.44 22.72
CA LEU A 233 -3.42 4.80 22.86
C LEU A 233 -2.89 5.07 24.28
N SER A 234 -2.73 4.03 25.10
CA SER A 234 -2.27 4.18 26.48
C SER A 234 -0.92 4.92 26.54
N ASP A 235 -0.66 5.62 27.66
CA ASP A 235 0.59 6.33 27.90
C ASP A 235 1.01 7.36 26.82
N ASN A 236 0.04 7.95 26.12
CA ASN A 236 0.27 9.10 25.23
C ASN A 236 0.02 10.44 25.93
N LYS A 237 0.33 11.55 25.25
CA LYS A 237 0.16 12.93 25.77
C LYS A 237 -1.17 13.55 25.36
N CYS A 238 -2.23 12.77 25.40
CA CYS A 238 -3.55 13.21 24.99
C CYS A 238 -4.09 14.24 26.00
N GLN A 239 -4.21 15.49 25.56
CA GLN A 239 -4.79 16.55 26.39
C GLN A 239 -6.33 16.57 26.27
N PRO A 240 -7.04 17.05 27.29
CA PRO A 240 -8.48 17.31 27.20
C PRO A 240 -8.80 18.33 26.10
N TRP A 241 -9.78 18.00 25.27
CA TRP A 241 -10.39 18.88 24.25
C TRP A 241 -11.51 19.71 24.88
N PRO A 242 -11.80 20.96 24.44
CA PRO A 242 -11.34 21.61 23.21
C PRO A 242 -10.20 22.63 23.41
N LEU A 243 -9.34 22.78 22.41
CA LEU A 243 -8.56 24.00 22.19
C LEU A 243 -9.25 24.82 21.08
N ASP A 244 -9.83 25.95 21.44
CA ASP A 244 -10.23 26.96 20.46
C ASP A 244 -8.96 27.68 19.97
N VAL A 245 -8.58 27.43 18.71
CA VAL A 245 -7.42 28.08 18.10
C VAL A 245 -7.92 29.12 17.11
N GLU A 246 -7.77 30.38 17.47
CA GLU A 246 -8.09 31.50 16.59
C GLU A 246 -6.86 31.86 15.74
N ASN A 247 -6.95 31.69 14.42
CA ASN A 247 -6.02 32.28 13.46
C ASN A 247 -6.79 33.25 12.55
N PHE A 248 -7.27 34.33 13.17
CA PHE A 248 -8.12 35.31 12.53
C PHE A 248 -7.29 36.51 12.06
N GLY A 249 -7.22 36.69 10.74
CA GLY A 249 -6.58 37.84 10.09
C GLY A 249 -7.21 38.09 8.73
N VAL A 250 -6.98 39.26 8.14
CA VAL A 250 -7.49 39.57 6.80
C VAL A 250 -6.83 38.63 5.78
N PRO A 251 -7.61 37.89 4.95
CA PRO A 251 -7.01 37.00 3.96
C PRO A 251 -6.17 37.81 2.98
N SER A 252 -4.95 37.34 2.75
CA SER A 252 -4.06 37.95 1.75
C SER A 252 -4.68 37.90 0.35
N LEU A 253 -4.21 38.77 -0.55
CA LEU A 253 -4.61 38.71 -1.96
C LEU A 253 -4.36 37.32 -2.57
N LEU A 254 -3.25 36.67 -2.19
CA LEU A 254 -2.92 35.29 -2.58
C LEU A 254 -4.03 34.32 -2.17
N GLU A 255 -4.49 34.41 -0.91
CA GLU A 255 -5.56 33.55 -0.40
C GLU A 255 -6.89 33.83 -1.12
N CYS A 256 -7.25 35.10 -1.32
CA CYS A 256 -8.46 35.47 -2.06
C CYS A 256 -8.45 34.96 -3.51
N ALA A 257 -7.30 35.05 -4.19
CA ALA A 257 -7.11 34.50 -5.52
C ALA A 257 -7.23 32.97 -5.52
N ALA A 258 -6.56 32.28 -4.59
CA ALA A 258 -6.60 30.83 -4.47
C ALA A 258 -8.02 30.30 -4.18
N ARG A 259 -8.75 30.98 -3.27
CA ARG A 259 -10.17 30.69 -3.01
C ARG A 259 -11.02 30.78 -4.27
N THR A 260 -10.75 31.79 -5.11
CA THR A 260 -11.46 32.00 -6.37
C THR A 260 -11.15 30.88 -7.35
N VAL A 261 -9.86 30.56 -7.57
CA VAL A 261 -9.39 29.47 -8.43
C VAL A 261 -10.07 28.15 -8.11
N ILE A 262 -10.09 27.75 -6.83
CA ILE A 262 -10.72 26.49 -6.39
C ILE A 262 -12.24 26.54 -6.56
N ARG A 263 -12.89 27.63 -6.14
CA ARG A 263 -14.36 27.75 -6.20
C ARG A 263 -14.87 27.73 -7.64
N THR A 264 -14.18 28.38 -8.57
CA THR A 264 -14.55 28.40 -9.99
C THR A 264 -13.92 27.26 -10.78
N LYS A 265 -13.18 26.35 -10.13
CA LYS A 265 -12.52 25.18 -10.74
C LYS A 265 -11.66 25.57 -11.94
N VAL A 266 -10.88 26.64 -11.81
CA VAL A 266 -9.95 27.06 -12.88
C VAL A 266 -8.93 25.96 -13.09
N HIS A 267 -8.78 25.52 -14.34
CA HIS A 267 -7.77 24.54 -14.70
C HIS A 267 -6.39 25.20 -14.76
N TYR A 268 -5.41 24.57 -14.10
CA TYR A 268 -3.99 24.92 -14.18
C TYR A 268 -3.19 23.63 -14.36
N SER A 269 -2.07 23.70 -15.10
CA SER A 269 -1.12 22.59 -15.19
C SER A 269 0.11 22.88 -14.33
N PRO A 270 0.81 21.85 -13.84
CA PRO A 270 2.06 22.04 -13.10
C PRO A 270 3.18 22.76 -13.86
N GLU A 271 3.03 22.87 -15.18
CA GLU A 271 3.96 23.55 -16.08
C GLU A 271 3.65 25.06 -16.19
N LEU A 272 2.43 25.49 -15.85
CA LEU A 272 1.95 26.86 -16.04
C LEU A 272 2.15 27.76 -14.81
N ILE A 273 2.32 27.18 -13.62
CA ILE A 273 2.46 27.94 -12.38
C ILE A 273 3.62 27.41 -11.52
N PRO A 274 4.24 28.25 -10.67
CA PRO A 274 5.30 27.82 -9.77
C PRO A 274 4.85 26.69 -8.84
N THR A 275 5.74 25.74 -8.56
CA THR A 275 5.48 24.59 -7.67
C THR A 275 4.97 25.01 -6.29
N VAL A 276 5.50 26.08 -5.72
CA VAL A 276 5.04 26.64 -4.44
C VAL A 276 3.57 27.03 -4.48
N LEU A 277 3.07 27.51 -5.62
CA LEU A 277 1.66 27.87 -5.79
C LEU A 277 0.79 26.62 -5.95
N ILE A 278 1.30 25.57 -6.61
CA ILE A 278 0.63 24.27 -6.71
C ILE A 278 0.46 23.66 -5.33
N ASP A 279 1.53 23.62 -4.54
CA ASP A 279 1.52 23.09 -3.17
C ASP A 279 0.52 23.86 -2.31
N TYR A 280 0.52 25.20 -2.44
CA TYR A 280 -0.46 26.04 -1.76
C TYR A 280 -1.90 25.70 -2.18
N LEU A 281 -2.19 25.63 -3.48
CA LEU A 281 -3.53 25.31 -4.01
C LEU A 281 -4.01 23.89 -3.68
N ASN A 282 -3.09 22.96 -3.43
CA ASN A 282 -3.38 21.56 -3.11
C ASN A 282 -3.60 21.30 -1.61
N ASP A 283 -3.37 22.28 -0.73
CA ASP A 283 -3.62 22.17 0.73
C ASP A 283 -4.74 23.13 1.25
N PRO A 284 -5.95 23.15 0.64
CA PRO A 284 -7.06 23.93 1.17
C PRO A 284 -7.71 23.22 2.37
N LYS A 285 -8.01 24.00 3.41
CA LYS A 285 -8.85 23.59 4.54
C LYS A 285 -10.30 23.91 4.22
N PHE A 286 -11.17 22.91 4.11
CA PHE A 286 -12.56 23.15 3.74
C PHE A 286 -13.40 23.56 4.94
N CYS A 287 -14.07 24.70 4.82
CA CYS A 287 -15.11 25.14 5.73
C CYS A 287 -16.32 24.19 5.66
N VAL A 288 -17.15 24.13 6.72
CA VAL A 288 -18.46 23.46 6.71
C VAL A 288 -19.36 23.93 5.54
N CYS A 289 -19.25 25.20 5.11
CA CYS A 289 -19.95 25.71 3.92
C CYS A 289 -19.26 25.39 2.58
N ASN A 290 -18.26 24.50 2.61
CA ASN A 290 -17.41 24.10 1.49
C ASN A 290 -16.54 25.22 0.90
N THR A 291 -16.39 26.34 1.60
CA THR A 291 -15.45 27.39 1.20
C THR A 291 -14.02 26.98 1.55
N PRO A 292 -13.08 26.98 0.59
CA PRO A 292 -11.68 26.70 0.89
C PRO A 292 -11.08 27.82 1.74
N CYS A 293 -10.30 27.46 2.75
CA CYS A 293 -9.57 28.35 3.64
C CYS A 293 -8.09 27.96 3.64
N PHE A 294 -7.19 28.93 3.77
CA PHE A 294 -5.75 28.65 3.75
C PHE A 294 -5.10 29.12 5.04
N LYS A 295 -4.75 30.41 5.15
CA LYS A 295 -4.14 30.99 6.35
C LYS A 295 -5.20 31.63 7.25
N THR A 296 -6.29 32.13 6.68
CA THR A 296 -7.40 32.72 7.43
C THR A 296 -8.54 31.72 7.62
N TYR A 297 -8.76 31.26 8.85
CA TYR A 297 -9.89 30.41 9.23
C TYR A 297 -10.17 30.47 10.73
N PHE A 298 -11.39 30.13 11.12
CA PHE A 298 -11.70 29.69 12.48
C PHE A 298 -11.64 28.17 12.53
N LYS A 299 -10.95 27.62 13.53
CA LYS A 299 -10.83 26.17 13.74
C LYS A 299 -11.44 25.85 15.10
N THR A 300 -12.42 24.96 15.12
CA THR A 300 -12.87 24.28 16.33
C THR A 300 -12.57 22.79 16.22
N GLN A 301 -12.75 22.06 17.30
CA GLN A 301 -12.58 20.61 17.31
C GLN A 301 -13.89 19.94 17.70
N ILE A 302 -14.35 19.00 16.87
CA ILE A 302 -15.48 18.13 17.21
C ILE A 302 -14.96 16.82 17.78
N GLY A 303 -15.69 16.22 18.71
CA GLY A 303 -15.35 14.90 19.23
C GLY A 303 -15.83 13.78 18.32
N ILE A 304 -14.91 13.00 17.76
CA ILE A 304 -15.19 11.68 17.17
C ILE A 304 -15.17 10.66 18.30
N SER A 305 -16.32 10.06 18.61
CA SER A 305 -16.41 8.99 19.60
C SER A 305 -15.47 7.84 19.25
N LEU A 306 -14.57 7.50 20.18
CA LEU A 306 -13.60 6.44 20.00
C LEU A 306 -14.27 5.08 19.78
N GLU A 307 -15.38 4.82 20.45
CA GLU A 307 -16.16 3.57 20.35
C GLU A 307 -16.71 3.30 18.93
N LYS A 308 -16.83 4.34 18.10
CA LYS A 308 -17.22 4.18 16.69
C LYS A 308 -16.07 3.75 15.78
N ILE A 309 -14.83 3.80 16.29
CA ILE A 309 -13.61 3.55 15.50
C ILE A 309 -13.10 2.13 15.73
N ALA A 310 -13.20 1.59 16.96
CA ALA A 310 -12.76 0.24 17.27
C ALA A 310 -13.58 -0.39 18.41
N SER A 311 -13.68 -1.72 18.41
CA SER A 311 -14.42 -2.48 19.42
C SER A 311 -13.74 -2.57 20.80
N SER A 312 -12.41 -2.47 20.83
CA SER A 312 -11.59 -2.53 22.04
C SER A 312 -10.59 -1.40 22.01
N ILE A 313 -10.61 -0.56 23.04
CA ILE A 313 -9.80 0.67 23.07
C ILE A 313 -9.13 0.80 24.43
N GLN A 314 -7.80 0.89 24.42
CA GLN A 314 -7.03 1.33 25.56
C GLN A 314 -6.76 2.82 25.40
N LYS A 315 -7.34 3.63 26.29
CA LYS A 315 -7.32 5.09 26.19
C LYS A 315 -6.08 5.66 26.87
N CYS A 316 -5.69 6.89 26.49
CA CYS A 316 -4.60 7.60 27.16
C CYS A 316 -4.96 7.97 28.62
N ASN A 317 -6.25 8.23 28.88
CA ASN A 317 -6.82 8.38 30.20
C ASN A 317 -8.31 7.99 30.17
N GLU A 318 -8.93 7.77 31.33
CA GLU A 318 -10.35 7.38 31.42
C GLU A 318 -11.32 8.49 30.97
N SER A 319 -10.90 9.76 30.99
CA SER A 319 -11.73 10.91 30.65
C SER A 319 -11.83 11.18 29.14
N ILE A 320 -10.99 10.57 28.30
CA ILE A 320 -11.01 10.73 26.85
C ILE A 320 -11.95 9.69 26.23
N HIS A 321 -13.16 10.14 25.88
CA HIS A 321 -14.16 9.33 25.17
C HIS A 321 -14.22 9.64 23.67
N ALA A 322 -13.61 10.74 23.25
CA ALA A 322 -13.62 11.19 21.87
C ALA A 322 -12.24 11.73 21.47
N ALA A 323 -11.89 11.50 20.20
CA ALA A 323 -10.76 12.14 19.57
C ALA A 323 -11.18 13.44 18.87
N PRO A 324 -10.34 14.48 18.86
CA PRO A 324 -10.69 15.74 18.24
C PRO A 324 -10.55 15.61 16.73
N ALA A 325 -11.51 16.16 15.99
CA ALA A 325 -11.37 16.41 14.58
C ALA A 325 -11.50 17.91 14.34
N ASP A 326 -10.50 18.47 13.67
CA ASP A 326 -10.49 19.87 13.30
C ASP A 326 -11.60 20.16 12.29
N VAL A 327 -12.48 21.08 12.65
CA VAL A 327 -13.49 21.64 11.76
C VAL A 327 -13.15 23.09 11.50
N TYR A 328 -13.13 23.45 10.23
CA TYR A 328 -12.78 24.78 9.77
C TYR A 328 -14.03 25.60 9.44
N PHE A 329 -13.94 26.90 9.66
CA PHE A 329 -14.97 27.88 9.35
C PHE A 329 -14.35 29.09 8.64
N CYS A 330 -15.00 29.56 7.58
CA CYS A 330 -14.54 30.72 6.81
C CYS A 330 -14.88 32.07 7.48
N SER A 331 -15.68 32.05 8.55
CA SER A 331 -16.11 33.23 9.32
C SER A 331 -16.54 32.82 10.73
N LYS A 332 -16.36 33.70 11.73
CA LYS A 332 -17.07 33.63 13.02
C LYS A 332 -18.55 33.94 12.76
N LYS A 333 -19.43 32.96 12.93
CA LYS A 333 -20.88 33.18 13.07
C LYS A 333 -21.36 32.39 14.26
#